data_AF-A0A7V4J0Q5-F1
#
_entry.id   AF-A0A7V4J0Q5-F1
#
_cell.length_a   1.000
_cell.length_b   1.000
_cell.length_c   1.000
_cell.angle_alpha   90.00
_cell.angle_beta   90.00
_cell.angle_gamma   90.00
#
_symmetry.space_group_name_H-M   'P 1'
#
loop_
_entity.id
_entity.type
_entity.pdbx_description
1 polymer ?
#
loop_
_entity_poly.entity_id
_entity_poly.type
_entity_poly.pdbx_seq_one_letter_code
_entity_poly.pdbx_strand_id
1 'polypeptide(L)'
;MKTEKAFTLIELLTVIAIIGILAGLMAVLIASARARASNAKAVAECRELIRAWKVYWITYQKWPPGFADQVKMMDADAISILQGNNPQRIVFLEWDPSKPFKDPWGNYYYVDFRKKTIIGNEHYQTVVPVHNKVRYDYE
;
A
#
# COMPACT_ATOMS: atom_id res chain seq x y z
N MET A 1 41.21 49.55 -12.17
CA MET A 1 40.99 49.13 -10.76
C MET A 1 39.68 48.37 -10.71
N LYS A 2 39.68 47.11 -10.29
CA LYS A 2 38.43 46.35 -10.04
C LYS A 2 37.96 46.69 -8.64
N THR A 3 36.77 47.27 -8.52
CA THR A 3 36.07 47.47 -7.24
C THR A 3 35.48 46.13 -6.82
N GLU A 4 36.00 45.56 -5.73
CA GLU A 4 35.36 44.40 -5.12
C GLU A 4 34.10 44.86 -4.38
N LYS A 5 32.95 44.27 -4.71
CA LYS A 5 31.68 44.55 -4.03
C LYS A 5 31.71 43.87 -2.66
N ALA A 6 31.75 44.67 -1.60
CA ALA A 6 31.57 44.18 -0.24
C ALA A 6 30.09 43.82 0.00
N PHE A 7 29.85 42.63 0.55
CA PHE A 7 28.51 42.15 0.91
C PHE A 7 28.01 42.88 2.16
N THR A 8 26.76 43.34 2.14
CA THR A 8 26.19 44.05 3.29
C THR A 8 25.52 43.08 4.27
N LEU A 9 25.49 43.46 5.56
CA LEU A 9 24.78 42.70 6.59
C LEU A 9 23.27 42.59 6.30
N ILE A 10 22.68 43.61 5.67
CA ILE A 10 21.26 43.61 5.33
C ILE A 10 20.95 42.65 4.17
N GLU A 11 21.85 42.52 3.19
CA GLU A 11 21.74 41.50 2.14
C GLU A 11 21.79 40.09 2.74
N LEU A 12 22.65 39.84 3.73
CA LEU A 12 22.68 38.53 4.41
C LEU A 12 21.40 38.29 5.24
N LEU A 13 20.95 39.30 5.97
CA LEU A 13 19.79 39.21 6.87
C LEU A 13 18.49 38.94 6.09
N THR A 14 18.29 39.61 4.96
CA THR A 14 17.10 39.42 4.13
C THR A 14 17.06 38.04 3.49
N VAL A 15 18.21 37.49 3.08
CA VAL A 15 18.30 36.14 2.52
C VAL A 15 17.89 35.08 3.55
N ILE A 16 18.42 35.13 4.77
CA ILE A 16 18.04 34.16 5.82
C ILE A 16 16.57 34.31 6.24
N ALA A 17 16.04 35.54 6.23
CA ALA A 17 14.63 35.78 6.49
C ALA A 17 13.73 35.13 5.42
N ILE A 18 14.07 35.28 4.13
CA ILE A 18 13.33 34.65 3.04
C ILE A 18 13.44 33.11 3.09
N ILE A 19 14.63 32.56 3.35
CA ILE A 19 14.82 31.11 3.51
C ILE A 19 13.98 30.58 4.69
N GLY A 20 13.94 31.30 5.81
CA GLY A 20 13.13 30.94 6.97
C GLY A 20 11.63 30.88 6.67
N ILE A 21 11.12 31.87 5.93
CA ILE A 21 9.71 31.90 5.49
C ILE A 21 9.42 30.71 4.56
N LEU A 22 10.27 30.48 3.55
CA LEU A 22 10.10 29.37 2.62
C LEU A 22 10.17 28.00 3.32
N ALA A 23 11.13 27.82 4.22
CA ALA A 23 11.28 26.59 5.00
C ALA A 23 10.06 26.32 5.90
N GLY A 24 9.51 27.37 6.53
CA GLY A 24 8.29 27.26 7.34
C GLY A 24 7.07 26.78 6.54
N LEU A 25 6.87 27.31 5.32
CA LEU A 25 5.79 26.88 4.44
C LEU A 25 5.98 25.42 3.96
N MET A 26 7.21 25.02 3.64
CA MET A 26 7.51 23.66 3.21
C MET A 26 7.19 22.60 4.27
N ALA A 27 7.43 22.88 5.55
CA ALA A 27 7.20 21.92 6.63
C ALA A 27 5.73 21.44 6.69
N VAL A 28 4.77 22.36 6.54
CA VAL A 28 3.33 22.02 6.57
C VAL A 28 2.92 21.21 5.33
N LEU A 29 3.48 21.54 4.17
CA LEU A 29 3.19 20.83 2.92
C LEU A 29 3.67 19.37 2.97
N ILE A 30 4.87 19.12 3.50
CA ILE A 30 5.47 17.78 3.58
C ILE A 30 4.61 16.83 4.42
N ALA A 31 4.06 17.28 5.55
CA ALA A 31 3.20 16.45 6.39
C ALA A 31 1.98 15.93 5.62
N SER A 32 1.32 16.83 4.87
CA SER A 32 0.16 16.47 4.04
C SER A 32 0.55 15.56 2.86
N ALA A 33 1.69 15.81 2.23
CA ALA A 33 2.19 15.01 1.12
C ALA A 33 2.53 13.58 1.58
N ARG A 34 3.16 13.43 2.74
CA ARG A 34 3.46 12.12 3.33
C ARG A 34 2.20 11.31 3.62
N ALA A 35 1.16 11.94 4.18
CA ALA A 35 -0.12 11.26 4.43
C ALA A 35 -0.77 10.77 3.12
N ARG A 36 -0.74 11.59 2.07
CA ARG A 36 -1.25 11.22 0.73
C ARG A 36 -0.43 10.08 0.12
N ALA A 37 0.90 10.13 0.23
CA ALA A 37 1.81 9.10 -0.27
C ALA A 37 1.57 7.75 0.44
N SER A 38 1.42 7.76 1.77
CA SER A 38 1.05 6.56 2.53
C SER A 38 -0.28 5.98 2.05
N ASN A 39 -1.32 6.81 1.90
CA ASN A 39 -2.61 6.34 1.39
C ASN A 39 -2.50 5.75 -0.03
N ALA A 40 -1.77 6.41 -0.93
CA ALA A 40 -1.58 5.95 -2.30
C ALA A 40 -0.83 4.61 -2.34
N LYS A 41 0.23 4.46 -1.52
CA LYS A 41 0.98 3.22 -1.36
C LYS A 41 0.08 2.09 -0.88
N ALA A 42 -0.69 2.31 0.18
CA ALA A 42 -1.58 1.30 0.74
C ALA A 42 -2.61 0.81 -0.29
N VAL A 43 -3.19 1.74 -1.05
CA VAL A 43 -4.16 1.42 -2.11
C VAL A 43 -3.50 0.63 -3.26
N ALA A 44 -2.26 0.94 -3.61
CA ALA A 44 -1.53 0.20 -4.65
C ALA A 44 -1.25 -1.25 -4.21
N GLU A 45 -0.74 -1.44 -3.00
CA GLU A 45 -0.46 -2.75 -2.41
C GLU A 45 -1.74 -3.61 -2.28
N CYS A 46 -2.87 -2.98 -1.93
CA CYS A 46 -4.17 -3.69 -1.90
C CYS A 46 -4.59 -4.21 -3.27
N ARG A 47 -4.44 -3.40 -4.33
CA ARG A 47 -4.78 -3.82 -5.69
C ARG A 47 -3.88 -4.95 -6.17
N GLU A 48 -2.61 -4.91 -5.78
CA GLU A 48 -1.66 -5.98 -6.09
C GLU A 48 -2.07 -7.30 -5.42
N LEU A 49 -2.45 -7.27 -4.14
CA LEU A 49 -3.00 -8.43 -3.44
C LEU A 49 -4.27 -8.97 -4.10
N ILE A 50 -5.22 -8.10 -4.44
CA ILE A 50 -6.47 -8.51 -5.11
C ILE A 50 -6.14 -9.21 -6.42
N ARG A 51 -5.26 -8.62 -7.24
CA ARG A 51 -4.84 -9.20 -8.51
C ARG A 51 -4.19 -10.56 -8.31
N ALA A 52 -3.28 -10.69 -7.35
CA ALA A 52 -2.60 -11.96 -7.06
C ALA A 52 -3.60 -13.07 -6.68
N TRP A 53 -4.55 -12.78 -5.79
CA TRP A 53 -5.59 -13.73 -5.39
C TRP A 53 -6.58 -14.06 -6.52
N LYS A 54 -6.93 -13.09 -7.37
CA LYS A 54 -7.74 -13.35 -8.58
C LYS A 54 -7.04 -14.30 -9.54
N VAL A 55 -5.76 -14.08 -9.81
CA VAL A 55 -4.98 -14.97 -10.71
C VAL A 55 -4.82 -16.35 -10.07
N TYR A 56 -4.63 -16.43 -8.75
CA TYR A 56 -4.63 -17.71 -8.01
C TYR A 56 -5.96 -18.47 -8.21
N TRP A 57 -7.09 -17.80 -8.05
CA TRP A 57 -8.42 -18.40 -8.26
C TRP A 57 -8.62 -18.89 -9.70
N ILE A 58 -8.21 -18.09 -10.69
CA ILE A 58 -8.29 -18.47 -12.11
C ILE A 58 -7.45 -19.72 -12.39
N THR A 59 -6.28 -19.84 -11.75
CA THR A 59 -5.34 -20.95 -11.96
C THR A 59 -5.81 -22.25 -11.31
N TYR A 60 -6.28 -22.17 -10.06
CA TYR A 60 -6.59 -23.36 -9.25
C TYR A 60 -8.07 -23.68 -9.13
N GLN A 61 -8.95 -22.74 -9.47
CA GLN A 61 -10.41 -22.79 -9.29
C GLN A 61 -10.86 -23.11 -7.85
N LYS A 62 -9.98 -22.87 -6.87
CA LYS A 62 -10.23 -23.09 -5.45
C LYS A 62 -9.33 -22.19 -4.63
N TRP A 63 -9.76 -21.88 -3.41
CA TRP A 63 -8.93 -21.18 -2.42
C TRP A 63 -7.94 -22.15 -1.76
N PRO A 64 -6.84 -21.63 -1.17
CA PRO A 64 -5.95 -22.46 -0.36
C PRO A 64 -6.69 -23.15 0.80
N PRO A 65 -6.20 -24.29 1.30
CA PRO A 65 -6.77 -24.96 2.45
C PRO A 65 -6.92 -24.01 3.65
N GLY A 66 -8.12 -23.95 4.23
CA GLY A 66 -8.41 -23.10 5.38
C GLY A 66 -8.66 -21.62 5.06
N PHE A 67 -8.61 -21.19 3.80
CA PHE A 67 -8.91 -19.80 3.39
C PHE A 67 -10.37 -19.60 3.01
N ALA A 68 -11.00 -20.61 2.41
CA ALA A 68 -12.39 -20.53 1.96
C ALA A 68 -13.31 -20.10 3.11
N ASP A 69 -14.23 -19.18 2.81
CA ASP A 69 -15.25 -18.68 3.74
C ASP A 69 -14.71 -18.00 5.01
N GLN A 70 -13.49 -17.47 4.94
CA GLN A 70 -12.86 -16.76 6.06
C GLN A 70 -12.26 -15.42 5.65
N VAL A 71 -12.14 -14.53 6.63
CA VAL A 71 -11.27 -13.35 6.54
C VAL A 71 -9.88 -13.77 7.00
N LYS A 72 -8.87 -13.58 6.16
CA LYS A 72 -7.48 -13.92 6.48
C LYS A 72 -6.62 -12.69 6.58
N MET A 73 -5.75 -12.69 7.58
CA MET A 73 -4.64 -11.76 7.68
C MET A 73 -3.59 -12.15 6.64
N MET A 74 -3.05 -11.16 5.93
CA MET A 74 -1.95 -11.36 4.98
C MET A 74 -0.62 -11.38 5.75
N ASP A 75 -0.44 -12.43 6.53
CA ASP A 75 0.79 -12.73 7.24
C ASP A 75 1.80 -13.46 6.34
N ALA A 76 2.96 -13.83 6.91
CA ALA A 76 4.02 -14.50 6.16
C ALA A 76 3.53 -15.82 5.51
N ASP A 77 2.67 -16.57 6.20
CA ASP A 77 2.15 -17.84 5.68
C ASP A 77 1.20 -17.60 4.50
N ALA A 78 0.27 -16.65 4.64
CA ALA A 78 -0.64 -16.28 3.56
C ALA A 78 0.09 -15.74 2.32
N ILE A 79 1.12 -14.89 2.53
CA ILE A 79 1.94 -14.34 1.45
C ILE A 79 2.79 -15.43 0.80
N SER A 80 3.30 -16.40 1.57
CA SER A 80 4.12 -17.49 1.02
C SER A 80 3.37 -18.29 -0.06
N ILE A 81 2.05 -18.47 0.09
CA ILE A 81 1.20 -19.15 -0.89
C ILE A 81 1.20 -18.41 -2.22
N LEU A 82 1.18 -17.08 -2.20
CA LEU A 82 1.29 -16.24 -3.39
C LEU A 82 2.71 -16.20 -3.96
N GLN A 83 3.72 -16.58 -3.18
CA GLN A 83 5.13 -16.59 -3.56
C GLN A 83 5.65 -17.97 -4.00
N GLY A 84 4.74 -18.90 -4.34
CA GLY A 84 5.11 -20.22 -4.85
C GLY A 84 5.05 -21.35 -3.83
N ASN A 85 4.61 -21.10 -2.59
CA ASN A 85 4.21 -22.16 -1.66
C ASN A 85 2.81 -22.70 -2.01
N ASN A 86 2.66 -23.18 -3.24
CA ASN A 86 1.42 -23.69 -3.81
C ASN A 86 1.74 -24.91 -4.70
N PRO A 87 0.74 -25.75 -5.06
CA PRO A 87 0.99 -27.03 -5.73
C PRO A 87 1.80 -26.96 -7.01
N GLN A 88 1.71 -25.86 -7.78
CA GLN A 88 2.44 -25.69 -9.04
C GLN A 88 3.67 -24.76 -8.92
N ARG A 89 4.00 -24.29 -7.71
CA ARG A 89 5.10 -23.33 -7.45
C ARG A 89 5.05 -22.04 -8.29
N ILE A 90 3.85 -21.59 -8.64
CA ILE A 90 3.65 -20.37 -9.42
C ILE A 90 3.73 -19.15 -8.50
N VAL A 91 4.44 -18.11 -8.91
CA VAL A 91 4.51 -16.84 -8.19
C VAL A 91 3.39 -15.92 -8.71
N PHE A 92 2.48 -15.55 -7.83
CA PHE A 92 1.37 -14.62 -8.09
C PHE A 92 1.65 -13.21 -7.55
N LEU A 93 2.54 -13.09 -6.57
CA LEU A 93 2.95 -11.84 -5.96
C LEU A 93 4.47 -11.85 -5.75
N GLU A 94 5.16 -10.85 -6.28
CA GLU A 94 6.58 -10.64 -6.02
C GLU A 94 6.74 -9.71 -4.83
N TRP A 95 7.27 -10.23 -3.73
CA TRP A 95 7.55 -9.44 -2.53
C TRP A 95 8.79 -9.96 -1.82
N ASP A 96 9.48 -9.08 -1.10
CA ASP A 96 10.67 -9.43 -0.33
C ASP A 96 10.27 -10.33 0.86
N PRO A 97 10.67 -11.62 0.88
CA PRO A 97 10.27 -12.55 1.93
C PRO A 97 10.86 -12.20 3.31
N SER A 98 11.89 -11.33 3.37
CA SER A 98 12.46 -10.86 4.64
C SER A 98 11.61 -9.78 5.32
N LYS A 99 10.64 -9.20 4.62
CA LYS A 99 9.83 -8.08 5.12
C LYS A 99 8.37 -8.48 5.27
N PRO A 100 7.72 -8.14 6.40
CA PRO A 100 6.30 -8.39 6.54
C PRO A 100 5.50 -7.52 5.57
N PHE A 101 4.50 -8.10 4.90
CA PHE A 101 3.59 -7.38 4.01
C PHE A 101 2.59 -6.56 4.85
N LYS A 102 2.97 -5.33 5.17
CA LYS A 102 2.25 -4.43 6.08
C LYS A 102 1.93 -3.11 5.43
N ASP A 103 0.84 -2.51 5.87
CA ASP A 103 0.44 -1.17 5.47
C ASP A 103 1.44 -0.11 5.98
N PRO A 104 1.38 1.13 5.45
CA PRO A 104 2.25 2.23 5.89
C PRO A 104 2.09 2.64 7.36
N TRP A 105 1.11 2.10 8.08
CA TRP A 105 0.85 2.31 9.50
C TRP A 105 1.31 1.13 10.37
N GLY A 106 1.83 0.06 9.77
CA GLY A 106 2.38 -1.11 10.46
C GLY A 106 1.40 -2.26 10.72
N ASN A 107 0.16 -2.18 10.21
CA ASN A 107 -0.83 -3.25 10.33
C ASN A 107 -0.74 -4.22 9.15
N TYR A 108 -1.20 -5.44 9.36
CA TYR A 108 -1.37 -6.39 8.25
C TYR A 108 -2.59 -6.03 7.42
N TYR A 109 -2.51 -6.31 6.13
CA TYR A 109 -3.69 -6.35 5.27
C TYR A 109 -4.56 -7.55 5.65
N TYR A 110 -5.86 -7.45 5.39
CA TYR A 110 -6.75 -8.61 5.45
C TYR A 110 -7.36 -8.83 4.07
N VAL A 111 -7.77 -10.05 3.78
CA VAL A 111 -8.52 -10.41 2.59
C VAL A 111 -9.69 -11.27 3.03
N ASP A 112 -10.89 -10.89 2.64
CA ASP A 112 -12.11 -11.68 2.83
C ASP A 112 -12.27 -12.66 1.67
N PHE A 113 -12.42 -13.93 1.98
CA PHE A 113 -12.66 -15.02 1.02
C PHE A 113 -14.06 -15.63 1.17
N ARG A 114 -14.97 -14.94 1.87
CA ARG A 114 -16.36 -15.35 2.01
C ARG A 114 -17.10 -15.25 0.68
N LYS A 115 -17.88 -16.27 0.36
CA LYS A 115 -18.87 -16.18 -0.72
C LYS A 115 -19.87 -15.07 -0.39
N LYS A 116 -20.09 -14.16 -1.34
CA LYS A 116 -21.19 -13.18 -1.24
C LYS A 116 -22.24 -13.52 -2.27
N THR A 117 -23.38 -13.99 -1.82
CA THR A 117 -24.53 -14.23 -2.68
C THR A 117 -25.14 -12.88 -3.06
N ILE A 118 -25.10 -12.54 -4.34
CA ILE A 118 -25.86 -11.42 -4.91
C ILE A 118 -26.87 -12.04 -5.88
N ILE A 119 -28.16 -11.93 -5.57
CA ILE A 119 -29.27 -12.29 -6.48
C ILE A 119 -29.15 -13.74 -7.03
N GLY A 120 -28.95 -14.72 -6.13
CA GLY A 120 -29.05 -16.14 -6.47
C GLY A 120 -27.83 -16.79 -7.16
N ASN A 121 -26.80 -16.04 -7.50
CA ASN A 121 -25.53 -16.58 -8.01
C ASN A 121 -24.42 -16.52 -6.94
N GLU A 122 -23.60 -17.57 -6.86
CA GLU A 122 -22.42 -17.58 -5.99
C GLU A 122 -21.29 -16.77 -6.65
N HIS A 123 -20.98 -15.60 -6.10
CA HIS A 123 -19.78 -14.85 -6.46
C HIS A 123 -18.75 -14.96 -5.34
N TYR A 124 -17.53 -15.33 -5.71
CA TYR A 124 -16.38 -15.29 -4.79
C TYR A 124 -15.87 -13.85 -4.74
N GLN A 125 -16.05 -13.17 -3.61
CA GLN A 125 -15.60 -11.80 -3.43
C GLN A 125 -14.25 -11.78 -2.70
N THR A 126 -13.32 -10.96 -3.16
CA THR A 126 -12.13 -10.57 -2.38
C THR A 126 -12.38 -9.21 -1.75
N VAL A 127 -12.42 -9.12 -0.42
CA VAL A 127 -12.54 -7.81 0.26
C VAL A 127 -11.24 -7.46 0.95
N VAL A 128 -10.66 -6.31 0.65
CA VAL A 128 -9.45 -5.83 1.32
C VAL A 128 -9.80 -4.63 2.20
N PRO A 129 -9.86 -4.76 3.54
CA PRO A 129 -9.96 -3.61 4.41
C PRO A 129 -8.68 -2.77 4.31
N VAL A 130 -8.86 -1.52 3.91
CA VAL A 130 -7.81 -0.49 3.85
C VAL A 130 -8.06 0.46 5.00
N HIS A 131 -7.17 0.50 5.99
CA HIS A 131 -7.18 1.55 7.03
C HIS A 131 -8.59 1.88 7.58
N ASN A 132 -9.25 0.91 8.21
CA ASN A 132 -10.58 1.06 8.79
C ASN A 132 -11.68 1.48 7.78
N LYS A 133 -11.43 1.35 6.47
CA LYS A 133 -12.38 1.53 5.37
C LYS A 133 -12.37 0.27 4.50
N VAL A 134 -13.52 -0.37 4.39
CA VAL A 134 -13.67 -1.53 3.52
C VAL A 134 -13.83 -1.03 2.08
N ARG A 135 -12.86 -1.32 1.21
CA ARG A 135 -13.03 -1.13 -0.23
C ARG A 135 -13.53 -2.44 -0.83
N TYR A 136 -14.71 -2.37 -1.41
CA TYR A 136 -15.32 -3.49 -2.10
C TYR A 136 -15.07 -3.29 -3.60
N ASP A 137 -14.16 -4.06 -4.18
CA ASP A 137 -14.15 -4.25 -5.62
C ASP A 137 -15.01 -5.50 -5.92
N TYR A 138 -16.03 -5.31 -6.73
CA TYR A 138 -16.92 -6.36 -7.22
C TYR A 138 -16.59 -6.59 -8.69
N GLU A 139 -16.34 -7.84 -9.06
CA GLU A 139 -16.54 -8.33 -10.43
C GLU A 139 -17.65 -9.38 -10.41
#